data_AF-A0A6G6JYM8-F1
#
_entry.id   AF-A0A6G6JYM8-F1
#
_cell.length_a   1.000
_cell.length_b   1.000
_cell.length_c   1.000
_cell.angle_alpha   90.00
_cell.angle_beta   90.00
_cell.angle_gamma   90.00
#
_symmetry.space_group_name_H-M   'P 1'
#
loop_
_entity.id
_entity.type
_entity.pdbx_description
1 polymer ?
#
loop_
_entity_poly.entity_id
_entity_poly.type
_entity_poly.pdbx_seq_one_letter_code
_entity_poly.pdbx_strand_id
1 'polypeptide(L)'
;MKPFTCILLLLLLFLNGASSLASEEDHVPWQSVVIEAEATPETGAVRVTATADKDELTSLRIHAFDREESLGKADLAKLHGYPLASIAITREPGYENIGGYTVHVRLKRTRYDDSKKPKTEVMIVSLPKKGAIQVMQMPDGNPE
;
A
#
# COMPACT_ATOMS: atom_id res chain seq x y z
N MET A 1 18.05 -45.30 41.64
CA MET A 1 17.19 -44.09 41.59
C MET A 1 15.76 -44.54 41.35
N LYS A 2 14.81 -44.10 42.18
CA LYS A 2 13.42 -44.63 42.16
C LYS A 2 12.67 -44.08 40.93
N PRO A 3 11.97 -44.91 40.13
CA PRO A 3 11.31 -44.49 38.89
C PRO A 3 10.25 -43.39 39.10
N PHE A 4 9.72 -43.30 40.31
CA PHE A 4 8.78 -42.26 40.74
C PHE A 4 9.35 -40.83 40.67
N THR A 5 10.66 -40.67 40.86
CA THR A 5 11.28 -39.33 40.90
C THR A 5 11.44 -38.75 39.49
N CYS A 6 11.65 -39.58 38.47
CA CYS A 6 11.74 -39.12 37.07
C CYS A 6 10.38 -38.70 36.52
N ILE A 7 9.29 -39.39 36.90
CA ILE A 7 7.93 -39.06 36.45
C ILE A 7 7.48 -37.72 37.03
N LEU A 8 7.77 -37.47 38.31
CA LEU A 8 7.42 -36.20 38.96
C LEU A 8 8.19 -35.01 38.36
N LEU A 9 9.47 -35.22 38.01
CA LEU A 9 10.29 -34.19 37.35
C LEU A 9 9.80 -33.88 35.93
N LEU A 10 9.34 -34.90 35.19
CA LEU A 10 8.76 -34.72 33.86
C LEU A 10 7.44 -33.94 33.93
N LEU A 11 6.60 -34.21 34.93
CA LEU A 11 5.30 -33.55 35.13
C LEU A 11 5.46 -32.05 35.45
N LEU A 12 6.48 -31.69 36.23
CA LEU A 12 6.79 -30.29 36.59
C LEU A 12 7.31 -29.46 35.40
N LEU A 13 7.91 -30.09 34.39
CA LEU A 13 8.36 -29.42 33.17
C LEU A 13 7.19 -29.06 32.23
N PHE A 14 6.10 -29.84 32.22
CA PHE A 14 4.89 -29.54 31.42
C PHE A 14 4.03 -28.41 32.01
N LEU A 15 4.11 -28.16 33.32
CA LEU A 15 3.36 -27.11 34.01
C LEU A 15 3.93 -25.69 33.80
N ASN A 16 5.15 -25.57 33.25
CA ASN A 16 5.75 -24.30 32.87
C ASN A 16 5.61 -23.99 31.36
N GLY A 17 4.68 -24.67 30.69
CA GLY A 17 4.29 -24.36 29.32
C GLY A 17 3.77 -22.92 29.26
N ALA A 18 4.66 -22.02 28.85
CA ALA A 18 4.46 -20.59 28.82
C ALA A 18 3.06 -20.23 28.32
N SER A 19 2.36 -19.41 29.10
CA SER A 19 1.30 -18.56 28.60
C SER A 19 1.90 -17.70 27.50
N SER A 20 1.85 -18.19 26.26
CA SER A 20 2.09 -17.40 25.08
C SER A 20 1.03 -16.30 25.10
N LEU A 21 1.42 -15.14 25.60
CA LEU A 21 0.67 -13.91 25.41
C LEU A 21 0.78 -13.62 23.91
N ALA A 22 -0.17 -14.14 23.13
CA ALA A 22 -0.39 -13.66 21.78
C ALA A 22 -0.78 -12.19 21.92
N SER A 23 -0.05 -11.31 21.24
CA SER A 23 -0.42 -9.90 21.16
C SER A 23 -1.81 -9.81 20.52
N GLU A 24 -2.81 -9.34 21.25
CA GLU A 24 -4.07 -8.88 20.67
C GLU A 24 -3.75 -7.55 19.99
N GLU A 25 -3.43 -7.62 18.70
CA GLU A 25 -3.18 -6.44 17.87
C GLU A 25 -4.52 -5.93 17.33
N ASP A 26 -4.93 -4.75 17.80
CA ASP A 26 -6.09 -4.05 17.26
C ASP A 26 -5.68 -3.21 16.04
N HIS A 27 -6.39 -3.40 14.93
CA HIS A 27 -6.20 -2.60 13.73
C HIS A 27 -6.95 -1.26 13.85
N VAL A 28 -6.20 -0.15 13.86
CA VAL A 28 -6.79 1.20 13.84
C VAL A 28 -6.84 1.69 12.38
N PRO A 29 -8.03 1.87 11.78
CA PRO A 29 -8.14 2.35 10.41
C PRO A 29 -7.67 3.81 10.33
N TRP A 30 -6.91 4.12 9.29
CA TRP A 30 -6.47 5.48 9.02
C TRP A 30 -7.58 6.27 8.32
N GLN A 31 -7.68 7.57 8.62
CA GLN A 31 -8.67 8.47 7.98
C GLN A 31 -8.05 9.32 6.88
N SER A 32 -6.78 9.70 7.03
CA SER A 32 -6.06 10.53 6.08
C SER A 32 -4.57 10.27 6.09
N VAL A 33 -3.93 10.48 4.95
CA VAL A 33 -2.48 10.47 4.80
C VAL A 33 -2.00 11.65 3.96
N VAL A 34 -0.78 12.09 4.24
CA VAL A 34 0.00 12.98 3.38
C VAL A 34 1.37 12.35 3.17
N ILE A 35 1.77 12.14 1.92
CA ILE A 35 3.10 11.66 1.54
C ILE A 35 3.75 12.74 0.69
N GLU A 36 4.93 13.18 1.07
CA GLU A 36 5.69 14.23 0.39
C GLU A 36 6.99 13.65 -0.15
N ALA A 37 7.38 14.10 -1.34
CA ALA A 37 8.67 13.79 -1.93
C ALA A 37 9.44 15.07 -2.26
N GLU A 38 10.76 14.96 -2.26
CA GLU A 38 11.66 16.09 -2.53
C GLU A 38 11.39 16.70 -3.91
N ALA A 39 11.35 18.03 -3.94
CA ALA A 39 11.14 18.78 -5.16
C ALA A 39 12.32 18.60 -6.13
N THR A 40 12.02 18.53 -7.43
CA THR A 40 13.05 18.60 -8.49
C THR A 40 12.71 19.66 -9.52
N PRO A 41 13.69 20.13 -10.31
CA PRO A 41 13.46 21.09 -11.38
C PRO A 41 12.34 20.67 -12.35
N GLU A 42 12.17 19.37 -12.57
CA GLU A 42 11.23 18.84 -13.56
C GLU A 42 9.81 18.64 -13.01
N THR A 43 9.68 18.23 -11.74
CA THR A 43 8.39 17.88 -11.12
C THR A 43 7.85 18.92 -10.15
N GLY A 44 8.67 19.88 -9.70
CA GLY A 44 8.33 20.69 -8.53
C GLY A 44 8.13 19.83 -7.27
N ALA A 45 7.49 20.41 -6.26
CA ALA A 45 7.13 19.69 -5.03
C ALA A 45 6.04 18.65 -5.32
N VAL A 46 6.28 17.40 -4.91
CA VAL A 46 5.32 16.32 -5.07
C VAL A 46 4.67 15.99 -3.74
N ARG A 47 3.34 16.07 -3.68
CA ARG A 47 2.55 15.70 -2.51
C ARG A 47 1.37 14.83 -2.92
N VAL A 48 1.20 13.71 -2.25
CA VAL A 48 0.03 12.83 -2.38
C VAL A 48 -0.78 12.96 -1.11
N THR A 49 -2.06 13.32 -1.25
CA THR A 49 -2.99 13.29 -0.12
C THR A 49 -4.10 12.29 -0.42
N ALA A 50 -4.49 11.53 0.60
CA ALA A 50 -5.61 10.60 0.48
C ALA A 50 -6.43 10.58 1.76
N THR A 51 -7.72 10.34 1.63
CA THR A 51 -8.63 10.11 2.74
C THR A 51 -9.36 8.80 2.55
N ALA A 52 -9.66 8.12 3.65
CA ALA A 52 -10.45 6.90 3.65
C ALA A 52 -11.60 6.98 4.65
N ASP A 53 -12.66 6.27 4.31
CA ASP A 53 -13.70 5.87 5.25
C ASP A 53 -13.72 4.34 5.27
N LYS A 54 -13.44 3.75 6.45
CA LYS A 54 -13.19 2.32 6.61
C LYS A 54 -12.07 1.83 5.68
N ASP A 55 -12.40 1.00 4.70
CA ASP A 55 -11.47 0.39 3.74
C ASP A 55 -11.56 1.03 2.34
N GLU A 56 -12.30 2.14 2.20
CA GLU A 56 -12.55 2.80 0.92
C GLU A 56 -11.86 4.17 0.84
N LEU A 57 -11.07 4.37 -0.21
CA LEU A 57 -10.51 5.68 -0.54
C LEU A 57 -11.63 6.62 -0.99
N THR A 58 -11.87 7.67 -0.21
CA THR A 58 -12.86 8.71 -0.49
C THR A 58 -12.26 9.89 -1.26
N SER A 59 -10.95 10.09 -1.14
CA SER A 59 -10.21 11.03 -1.98
C SER A 59 -8.77 10.56 -2.20
N LEU A 60 -8.24 10.92 -3.36
CA LEU A 60 -6.82 10.85 -3.67
C LEU A 60 -6.48 12.06 -4.54
N ARG A 61 -5.48 12.82 -4.14
CA ARG A 61 -4.98 14.01 -4.84
C ARG A 61 -3.48 13.92 -5.01
N ILE A 62 -3.01 14.35 -6.17
CA ILE A 62 -1.59 14.49 -6.47
C ILE A 62 -1.32 15.94 -6.80
N HIS A 63 -0.45 16.57 -6.02
CA HIS A 63 0.17 17.83 -6.38
C HIS A 63 1.53 17.54 -7.02
N ALA A 64 1.73 17.99 -8.24
CA ALA A 64 3.01 17.97 -8.96
C ALA A 64 2.95 18.95 -10.13
N PHE A 65 4.10 19.41 -10.63
CA PHE A 65 4.20 20.36 -11.74
C PHE A 65 3.44 21.67 -11.48
N ASP A 66 3.47 22.13 -10.22
CA ASP A 66 2.76 23.33 -9.74
C ASP A 66 1.24 23.30 -9.95
N ARG A 67 0.65 22.09 -10.02
CA ARG A 67 -0.79 21.89 -10.06
C ARG A 67 -1.22 20.72 -9.18
N GLU A 68 -2.49 20.69 -8.85
CA GLU A 68 -3.13 19.61 -8.10
C GLU A 68 -4.27 19.00 -8.93
N GLU A 69 -4.31 17.68 -8.97
CA GLU A 69 -5.39 16.92 -9.60
C GLU A 69 -5.95 15.89 -8.62
N SER A 70 -7.26 15.64 -8.71
CA SER A 70 -7.96 14.65 -7.89
C SER A 70 -8.58 13.56 -8.75
N LEU A 71 -8.58 12.33 -8.25
CA LEU A 71 -9.29 11.25 -8.89
C LEU A 71 -10.81 11.47 -8.86
N GLY A 72 -11.45 11.21 -9.99
CA GLY A 72 -12.90 11.14 -10.08
C GLY A 72 -13.46 9.89 -9.38
N LYS A 73 -14.76 9.89 -9.09
CA LYS A 73 -15.46 8.78 -8.40
C LYS A 73 -15.25 7.41 -9.07
N ALA A 74 -15.30 7.37 -10.41
CA ALA A 74 -15.12 6.13 -11.16
C ALA A 74 -13.71 5.54 -11.01
N ASP A 75 -12.69 6.38 -10.87
CA ASP A 75 -11.31 5.95 -10.67
C ASP A 75 -11.01 5.60 -9.22
N LEU A 76 -11.59 6.34 -8.26
CA LEU A 76 -11.52 5.99 -6.83
C LEU A 76 -12.10 4.59 -6.56
N ALA A 77 -13.20 4.24 -7.23
CA ALA A 77 -13.81 2.91 -7.11
C ALA A 77 -12.84 1.77 -7.53
N LYS A 78 -11.92 2.02 -8.46
CA LYS A 78 -10.90 1.05 -8.88
C LYS A 78 -9.85 0.78 -7.79
N LEU A 79 -9.68 1.72 -6.86
CA LEU A 79 -8.73 1.62 -5.75
C LEU A 79 -9.33 0.93 -4.51
N HIS A 80 -10.57 0.45 -4.59
CA HIS A 80 -11.21 -0.23 -3.48
C HIS A 80 -10.38 -1.42 -2.97
N GLY A 81 -10.11 -1.41 -1.66
CA GLY A 81 -9.36 -2.44 -0.95
C GLY A 81 -7.86 -2.46 -1.22
N TYR A 82 -7.26 -1.41 -1.82
CA TYR A 82 -5.80 -1.26 -1.90
C TYR A 82 -5.25 -0.59 -0.62
N PRO A 83 -4.30 -1.23 0.09
CA PRO A 83 -3.80 -0.70 1.35
C PRO A 83 -2.80 0.43 1.15
N LEU A 84 -2.82 1.37 2.09
CA LEU A 84 -1.89 2.50 2.15
C LEU A 84 -0.43 2.09 2.40
N ALA A 85 -0.22 0.94 3.06
CA ALA A 85 1.10 0.45 3.47
C ALA A 85 2.09 0.16 2.33
N SER A 86 1.70 0.39 1.08
CA SER A 86 2.49 0.09 -0.11
C SER A 86 2.58 1.24 -1.12
N ILE A 87 2.29 2.47 -0.69
CA ILE A 87 2.39 3.63 -1.58
C ILE A 87 3.85 3.97 -1.86
N ALA A 88 4.20 3.99 -3.15
CA ALA A 88 5.47 4.54 -3.63
C ALA A 88 5.21 5.67 -4.63
N ILE A 89 6.01 6.73 -4.55
CA ILE A 89 6.03 7.82 -5.53
C ILE A 89 7.23 7.59 -6.45
N THR A 90 6.98 7.45 -7.75
CA THR A 90 8.04 7.40 -8.76
C THR A 90 7.83 8.50 -9.79
N ARG A 91 8.88 8.84 -10.54
CA ARG A 91 8.83 9.83 -11.62
C ARG A 91 9.61 9.33 -12.81
N GLU A 92 9.05 9.54 -14.00
CA GLU A 92 9.67 9.10 -15.24
C GLU A 92 9.71 10.25 -16.26
N PRO A 93 10.83 10.46 -16.97
CA PRO A 93 10.87 11.35 -18.11
C PRO A 93 10.05 10.77 -19.28
N GLY A 94 9.02 11.48 -19.72
CA GLY A 94 8.28 11.17 -20.94
C GLY A 94 8.56 12.20 -22.04
N TYR A 95 8.33 11.82 -23.31
CA TYR A 95 8.43 12.76 -24.42
C TYR A 95 7.41 13.89 -24.28
N GLU A 96 7.80 15.14 -24.58
CA GLU A 96 6.94 16.31 -24.38
C GLU A 96 5.60 16.24 -25.12
N ASN A 97 5.58 15.55 -26.27
CA ASN A 97 4.41 15.41 -27.13
C ASN A 97 3.37 14.38 -26.64
N ILE A 98 3.70 13.55 -25.63
CA ILE A 98 2.79 12.55 -25.05
C ILE A 98 2.51 12.79 -23.55
N GLY A 99 2.85 13.97 -23.03
CA GLY A 99 2.56 14.35 -21.65
C GLY A 99 3.77 14.83 -20.85
N GLY A 100 4.99 14.62 -21.36
CA GLY A 100 6.24 15.00 -20.68
C GLY A 100 6.52 14.13 -19.45
N TYR A 101 7.20 14.71 -18.45
CA TYR A 101 7.42 14.05 -17.16
C TYR A 101 6.11 13.57 -16.52
N THR A 102 6.14 12.41 -15.89
CA THR A 102 4.97 11.85 -15.20
C THR A 102 5.33 11.47 -13.77
N VAL A 103 4.47 11.82 -12.83
CA VAL A 103 4.53 11.35 -11.44
C VAL A 103 3.58 10.17 -11.30
N HIS A 104 4.05 9.09 -10.70
CA HIS A 104 3.27 7.89 -10.45
C HIS A 104 3.13 7.66 -8.95
N VAL A 105 1.92 7.29 -8.53
CA VAL A 105 1.62 6.75 -7.22
C VAL A 105 1.25 5.29 -7.40
N ARG A 106 2.13 4.40 -6.92
CA ARG A 106 1.96 2.96 -7.04
C ARG A 106 1.31 2.42 -5.77
N LEU A 107 0.20 1.70 -5.90
CA LEU A 107 -0.49 1.02 -4.81
C LEU A 107 -0.46 -0.48 -5.06
N LYS A 108 -0.04 -1.26 -4.07
CA LYS A 108 0.10 -2.72 -4.19
C LYS A 108 -0.81 -3.42 -3.19
N ARG A 109 -1.40 -4.52 -3.64
CA ARG A 109 -2.19 -5.41 -2.80
C ARG A 109 -1.79 -6.85 -3.04
N THR A 110 -1.70 -7.62 -1.97
CA THR A 110 -1.51 -9.07 -2.04
C THR A 110 -2.75 -9.77 -1.53
N ARG A 111 -3.29 -10.71 -2.31
CA ARG A 111 -4.42 -11.58 -1.94
C ARG A 111 -4.04 -13.02 -2.20
N TYR A 112 -4.72 -13.97 -1.57
CA TYR A 112 -4.59 -15.38 -1.93
C TYR A 112 -5.61 -15.72 -3.01
N ASP A 113 -5.18 -16.45 -4.03
CA ASP A 113 -6.09 -17.03 -5.02
C ASP A 113 -6.76 -18.32 -4.49
N ASP A 114 -7.65 -18.91 -5.29
CA ASP A 114 -8.35 -20.16 -4.95
C ASP A 114 -7.39 -21.34 -4.70
N SER A 115 -6.16 -21.26 -5.22
CA SER A 115 -5.09 -22.25 -5.01
C SER A 115 -4.22 -21.93 -3.79
N LYS A 116 -4.60 -20.95 -2.95
CA LYS A 116 -3.84 -20.44 -1.80
C LYS A 116 -2.46 -19.90 -2.17
N LYS A 117 -2.26 -19.47 -3.42
CA LYS A 117 -1.02 -18.79 -3.83
C LYS A 117 -1.20 -17.28 -3.68
N PRO A 118 -0.17 -16.56 -3.22
CA PRO A 118 -0.23 -15.11 -3.16
C PRO A 118 -0.23 -14.51 -4.57
N LYS A 119 -1.27 -13.77 -4.90
CA LYS A 119 -1.38 -12.92 -6.09
C LYS A 119 -1.17 -11.46 -5.67
N THR A 120 -0.19 -10.81 -6.32
CA THR A 120 0.05 -9.37 -6.17
C THR A 120 -0.63 -8.62 -7.29
N GLU A 121 -1.41 -7.61 -6.95
CA GLU A 121 -2.02 -6.66 -7.88
C GLU A 121 -1.43 -5.28 -7.65
N VAL A 122 -1.16 -4.54 -8.72
CA VAL A 122 -0.60 -3.19 -8.65
C VAL A 122 -1.48 -2.22 -9.43
N MET A 123 -1.88 -1.14 -8.78
CA MET A 123 -2.51 0.02 -9.40
C MET A 123 -1.53 1.17 -9.47
N ILE A 124 -1.51 1.87 -10.59
CA ILE A 124 -0.72 3.08 -10.77
C ILE A 124 -1.69 4.23 -11.04
N VAL A 125 -1.57 5.27 -10.21
CA VAL A 125 -2.18 6.58 -10.47
C VAL A 125 -1.10 7.48 -11.06
N SER A 126 -1.30 7.94 -12.29
CA SER A 126 -0.32 8.73 -13.03
C SER A 126 -0.83 10.13 -13.25
N LEU A 127 0.00 11.12 -12.90
CA LEU A 127 -0.21 12.52 -13.25
C LEU A 127 0.88 12.94 -14.24
N PRO A 128 0.56 13.05 -15.55
CA PRO A 128 1.49 13.60 -16.52
C PRO A 128 1.59 15.13 -16.35
N LYS A 129 2.73 15.71 -16.72
CA LYS A 129 2.96 17.17 -16.72
C LYS A 129 1.93 17.88 -17.59
N LYS A 130 1.55 17.28 -18.72
CA LYS A 130 0.44 17.72 -19.58
C LYS A 130 -0.56 16.57 -19.72
N GLY A 131 -1.81 16.79 -19.33
CA GLY A 131 -2.89 15.79 -19.47
C GLY A 131 -3.75 15.65 -18.22
N ALA A 132 -4.65 14.67 -18.22
CA ALA A 132 -5.46 14.34 -17.05
C ALA A 132 -4.76 13.29 -16.17
N ILE A 133 -5.10 13.29 -14.88
CA ILE A 133 -4.76 12.17 -14.00
C ILE A 133 -5.44 10.89 -14.51
N GLN A 134 -4.74 9.76 -14.43
CA GLN A 134 -5.23 8.49 -14.95
C GLN A 134 -4.90 7.34 -14.00
N VAL A 135 -5.73 6.30 -14.01
CA VAL A 135 -5.57 5.10 -13.18
C VAL A 135 -5.47 3.87 -14.08
N MET A 136 -4.40 3.08 -13.89
CA MET A 136 -4.15 1.86 -14.64
C MET A 136 -3.77 0.71 -13.71
N GLN A 137 -4.24 -0.50 -14.04
CA GLN A 137 -3.78 -1.74 -13.41
C GLN A 137 -2.56 -2.25 -14.19
N MET A 138 -1.48 -2.61 -13.49
CA MET A 138 -0.36 -3.28 -14.17
C MET A 138 -0.76 -4.70 -14.58
N PRO A 139 -0.26 -5.20 -15.74
CA PRO A 139 -0.45 -6.59 -16.13
C PRO A 139 0.08 -7.57 -15.07
N ASP A 140 -0.63 -8.68 -14.90
CA ASP A 140 -0.19 -9.78 -14.05
C ASP A 140 1.20 -10.27 -14.51
N GLY A 141 2.15 -10.40 -13.57
CA GLY A 141 3.49 -10.90 -13.87
C GLY A 141 4.56 -9.83 -14.16
N ASN A 142 4.28 -8.55 -13.89
CA ASN A 142 5.33 -7.52 -13.83
C ASN A 142 5.67 -7.16 -12.37
N PRO A 143 6.51 -7.97 -11.69
CA PRO A 143 7.04 -7.64 -10.39
C PRO A 143 8.18 -6.66 -10.59
N GLU A 144 7.93 -5.38 -10.42
CA GLU A 144 8.98 -4.60 -9.78
C GLU A 144 8.90 -4.84 -8.27
#